data_AF-A0A522WE28-F1
#
_entry.id   AF-A0A522WE28-F1
#
_cell.length_a   1.000
_cell.length_b   1.000
_cell.length_c   1.000
_cell.angle_alpha   90.00
_cell.angle_beta   90.00
_cell.angle_gamma   90.00
#
_symmetry.space_group_name_H-M   'P 1'
#
loop_
_entity.id
_entity.type
_entity.pdbx_description
1 polymer ?
#
loop_
_entity_poly.entity_id
_entity_poly.type
_entity_poly.pdbx_seq_one_letter_code
_entity_poly.pdbx_strand_id
1 'polypeptide(L)'
;MSKPQGTFEGQSHGRKVEMGSDRSFGLVFAVVFALVCLLPLKSGEEPRLWAGAVAAAFLVVSFAAPRLLKPLNRLWFLVGMALHHVVTPVVMGLLFFVTVTPIGLIMRAAGKDPLRLKRDDAAASYWILRQPPGPAPDSMRRQF
;
A
#
# COMPACT_ATOMS: atom_id res chain seq x y z
N MET A 1 35.20 -7.14 31.61
CA MET A 1 33.79 -7.57 31.65
C MET A 1 33.04 -6.94 30.48
N SER A 2 33.06 -7.59 29.30
CA SER A 2 32.30 -7.14 28.13
C SER A 2 30.84 -7.58 28.26
N LYS A 3 29.92 -6.62 28.18
CA LYS A 3 28.48 -6.88 28.07
C LYS A 3 28.20 -7.67 26.79
N PRO A 4 27.41 -8.75 26.82
CA PRO A 4 26.95 -9.41 25.60
C PRO A 4 25.94 -8.48 24.92
N GLN A 5 26.31 -7.93 23.76
CA GLN A 5 25.44 -7.08 22.95
C GLN A 5 24.65 -7.93 21.95
N GLY A 6 23.33 -7.79 22.01
CA GLY A 6 22.46 -7.88 20.83
C GLY A 6 21.97 -9.26 20.44
N THR A 7 21.02 -9.81 21.19
CA THR A 7 20.05 -10.76 20.66
C THR A 7 19.22 -10.03 19.58
N PHE A 8 19.52 -10.29 18.31
CA PHE A 8 18.70 -9.85 17.19
C PHE A 8 17.44 -10.72 17.15
N GLU A 9 16.45 -10.37 17.96
CA GLU A 9 15.11 -10.91 17.77
C GLU A 9 14.59 -10.42 16.41
N GLY A 10 14.34 -11.35 15.50
CA GLY A 10 13.61 -11.10 14.25
C GLY A 10 12.16 -10.77 14.55
N GLN A 11 11.90 -9.57 15.06
CA GLN A 11 10.55 -9.04 15.15
C GLN A 11 10.07 -8.79 13.72
N SER A 12 9.28 -9.72 13.16
CA SER A 12 8.48 -9.43 11.99
C SER A 12 7.56 -8.28 12.37
N HIS A 13 7.92 -7.06 11.98
CA HIS A 13 7.12 -5.86 12.18
C HIS A 13 5.89 -5.93 11.25
N GLY A 14 4.97 -6.85 11.54
CA GLY A 14 3.62 -6.82 11.01
C GLY A 14 2.96 -5.58 11.60
N ARG A 15 3.08 -4.44 10.91
CA ARG A 15 2.45 -3.18 11.31
C ARG A 15 0.95 -3.46 11.41
N LYS A 16 0.42 -3.51 12.64
CA LYS A 16 -1.01 -3.63 12.87
C LYS A 16 -1.67 -2.42 12.20
N VAL A 17 -2.67 -2.67 11.37
CA VAL A 17 -3.44 -1.60 10.73
C VAL A 17 -4.32 -0.98 11.83
N GLU A 18 -3.86 0.13 12.38
CA GLU A 18 -4.60 0.86 13.41
C GLU A 18 -5.74 1.64 12.78
N MET A 19 -6.91 1.58 13.42
CA MET A 19 -8.06 2.38 13.02
C MET A 19 -7.76 3.86 13.28
N GLY A 20 -8.13 4.72 12.32
CA GLY A 20 -8.00 6.17 12.48
C GLY A 20 -8.80 6.68 13.67
N SER A 21 -8.33 7.77 14.30
CA SER A 21 -9.02 8.40 15.44
C SER A 21 -10.42 8.89 15.06
N ASP A 22 -11.40 8.67 15.95
CA ASP A 22 -12.79 9.10 15.74
C ASP A 22 -12.91 10.62 15.48
N ARG A 23 -12.00 11.41 16.07
CA ARG A 23 -11.92 12.86 15.84
C ARG A 23 -11.46 13.20 14.42
N SER A 24 -10.46 12.47 13.92
CA SER A 24 -9.94 12.63 12.56
C SER A 24 -11.00 12.28 11.53
N PHE A 25 -11.78 11.22 11.77
CA PHE A 25 -12.93 10.86 10.96
C PHE A 25 -13.94 12.02 10.88
N GLY A 26 -14.39 12.55 12.02
CA GLY A 26 -15.34 13.66 12.04
C GLY A 26 -14.82 14.92 11.35
N LEU A 27 -13.53 15.23 11.50
CA LEU A 27 -12.91 16.40 10.86
C LEU A 27 -12.83 16.25 9.34
N VAL A 28 -12.48 15.07 8.83
CA VAL A 28 -12.45 14.80 7.38
C VAL A 28 -13.85 15.00 6.78
N PHE A 29 -14.89 14.46 7.41
CA PHE A 29 -16.26 14.64 6.90
C PHE A 29 -16.72 16.11 7.01
N ALA A 30 -16.38 16.83 8.08
CA ALA A 30 -16.68 18.25 8.19
C ALA A 30 -16.03 19.06 7.04
N VAL A 31 -14.77 18.78 6.71
CA VAL A 31 -14.08 19.42 5.57
C VAL A 31 -14.73 19.06 4.24
N VAL A 32 -15.06 17.78 4.01
CA VAL A 32 -15.74 17.34 2.78
C VAL A 32 -17.08 18.06 2.61
N PHE A 33 -17.92 18.10 3.65
CA PHE A 33 -19.21 18.80 3.57
C PHE A 33 -19.06 20.32 3.46
N ALA A 34 -18.04 20.91 4.07
CA ALA A 34 -17.73 22.32 3.88
C ALA A 34 -17.35 22.62 2.42
N LEU A 35 -16.53 21.78 1.78
CA LEU A 35 -16.23 21.89 0.36
C LEU A 35 -17.50 21.75 -0.49
N VAL A 36 -18.39 20.79 -0.20
CA VAL A 36 -19.67 20.64 -0.90
C VAL A 36 -20.59 21.85 -0.72
N CYS A 37 -20.56 22.49 0.45
CA CYS A 37 -21.28 23.74 0.70
C CYS A 37 -20.74 24.90 -0.16
N LEU A 38 -19.42 24.97 -0.34
CA LEU A 38 -18.72 26.06 -1.03
C LEU A 38 -18.53 25.86 -2.54
N LEU A 39 -18.64 24.63 -3.05
CA LEU A 39 -18.52 24.34 -4.49
C LEU A 39 -19.51 25.12 -5.39
N PRO A 40 -20.81 25.25 -5.04
CA PRO A 40 -21.78 26.03 -5.82
C PRO A 40 -21.41 27.52 -5.92
N LEU A 41 -20.68 28.04 -4.93
CA LEU A 41 -20.23 29.42 -4.88
C LEU A 41 -19.27 29.78 -6.02
N LYS A 42 -18.54 28.79 -6.56
CA LYS A 42 -17.68 28.98 -7.75
C LYS A 42 -18.50 29.15 -9.04
N SER A 43 -19.73 28.66 -9.05
CA SER A 43 -20.64 28.73 -10.20
C SER A 43 -21.63 29.90 -10.09
N GLY A 44 -21.56 30.71 -9.02
CA GLY A 44 -22.48 31.81 -8.75
C GLY A 44 -23.83 31.36 -8.18
N GLU A 45 -23.96 30.09 -7.79
CA GLU A 45 -25.16 29.54 -7.15
C GLU A 45 -25.14 29.76 -5.63
N GLU A 46 -26.31 29.73 -4.99
CA GLU A 46 -26.41 29.84 -3.55
C GLU A 46 -25.67 28.68 -2.85
N PRO A 47 -24.95 28.96 -1.75
CA PRO A 47 -24.32 27.91 -0.97
C PRO A 47 -25.38 26.93 -0.47
N ARG A 48 -25.04 25.64 -0.52
CA ARG A 48 -25.92 24.58 -0.01
C ARG A 48 -25.94 24.64 1.51
N LEU A 49 -26.84 25.46 2.07
CA LEU A 49 -26.96 25.69 3.51
C LEU A 49 -27.13 24.39 4.31
N TRP A 50 -27.81 23.39 3.73
CA TRP A 50 -27.93 22.06 4.34
C TRP A 50 -26.57 21.37 4.50
N ALA A 51 -25.66 21.48 3.52
CA ALA A 51 -24.33 20.90 3.59
C ALA A 51 -23.47 21.65 4.62
N GLY A 52 -23.64 22.97 4.74
CA GLY A 52 -23.03 23.78 5.79
C GLY A 52 -23.49 23.37 7.20
N ALA A 53 -24.79 23.15 7.39
CA ALA A 53 -25.34 22.69 8.66
C ALA A 53 -24.80 21.30 9.04
N VAL A 54 -24.70 20.38 8.08
CA VAL A 54 -24.10 19.05 8.29
C VAL A 54 -22.61 19.17 8.63
N ALA A 55 -21.86 20.02 7.94
CA ALA A 55 -20.44 20.25 8.24
C ALA A 55 -20.24 20.78 9.68
N ALA A 56 -21.05 21.76 10.10
CA ALA A 56 -21.00 22.30 11.45
C ALA A 56 -21.36 21.25 12.51
N ALA A 57 -22.40 20.45 12.26
CA ALA A 57 -22.78 19.35 13.15
C ALA A 57 -21.65 18.33 13.32
N PHE A 58 -21.02 17.90 12.23
CA PHE A 58 -19.88 16.98 12.28
C PHE A 58 -18.68 17.56 13.03
N LEU A 59 -18.42 18.86 12.85
CA LEU A 59 -17.35 19.56 13.56
C LEU A 59 -17.63 19.59 15.06
N VAL A 60 -18.83 20.01 15.47
CA VAL A 60 -19.23 20.04 16.89
C VAL A 60 -19.17 18.66 17.52
N VAL A 61 -19.72 17.64 16.86
CA VAL A 61 -19.69 16.25 17.36
C VAL A 61 -18.27 15.71 17.48
N SER A 62 -17.38 16.05 16.54
CA SER A 62 -15.97 15.64 16.59
C SER A 62 -15.24 16.17 17.83
N PHE A 63 -15.53 17.42 18.25
CA PHE A 63 -14.91 18.01 19.44
C PHE A 63 -15.63 17.64 20.75
N ALA A 64 -16.96 17.67 20.78
CA ALA A 64 -17.75 17.48 21.99
C ALA A 64 -17.96 16.00 22.36
N ALA A 65 -18.19 15.14 21.36
CA ALA A 65 -18.56 13.74 21.59
C ALA A 65 -18.07 12.80 20.47
N PRO A 66 -16.75 12.66 20.26
CA PRO A 66 -16.20 11.80 19.20
C PRO A 66 -16.59 10.33 19.36
N ARG A 67 -16.93 9.89 20.57
CA ARG A 67 -17.41 8.52 20.85
C ARG A 67 -18.68 8.16 20.07
N LEU A 68 -19.52 9.14 19.72
CA LEU A 68 -20.73 8.90 18.93
C LEU A 68 -20.40 8.54 17.47
N LEU A 69 -19.25 9.03 16.96
CA LEU A 69 -18.77 8.73 15.62
C LEU A 69 -18.04 7.39 15.53
N LYS A 70 -17.71 6.76 16.66
CA LYS A 70 -17.00 5.48 16.73
C LYS A 70 -17.63 4.33 15.91
N PRO A 71 -18.94 4.02 16.02
CA PRO A 71 -19.53 2.95 15.21
C PRO A 71 -19.47 3.25 13.71
N LEU A 72 -19.65 4.52 13.33
CA LEU A 72 -19.58 4.96 11.95
C LEU A 72 -18.14 4.90 11.40
N ASN A 73 -17.16 5.34 12.18
CA ASN A 73 -15.73 5.24 11.86
C ASN A 73 -15.31 3.78 11.68
N ARG A 74 -15.79 2.88 12.55
CA ARG A 74 -15.51 1.43 12.42
C ARG A 74 -16.11 0.85 11.14
N LEU A 75 -17.35 1.21 10.80
CA LEU A 75 -17.99 0.73 9.57
C LEU A 75 -17.25 1.25 8.33
N TRP A 76 -16.91 2.54 8.33
CA TRP A 76 -16.12 3.15 7.26
C TRP A 76 -14.74 2.50 7.11
N PHE A 77 -14.09 2.19 8.22
CA PHE A 77 -12.81 1.49 8.22
C PHE A 77 -12.92 0.08 7.63
N LEU A 78 -13.97 -0.68 7.97
CA LEU A 78 -14.23 -2.01 7.38
C LEU A 78 -14.43 -1.93 5.87
N VAL A 79 -15.21 -0.94 5.41
CA VAL A 79 -15.39 -0.67 3.97
C VAL A 79 -14.05 -0.33 3.31
N GLY A 80 -13.24 0.52 3.94
CA GLY A 80 -11.91 0.87 3.46
C GLY A 80 -10.97 -0.34 3.36
N MET A 81 -11.01 -1.25 4.34
CA MET A 81 -10.24 -2.49 4.29
C MET A 81 -10.72 -3.44 3.17
N ALA A 82 -12.03 -3.59 3.01
CA ALA A 82 -12.60 -4.40 1.92
C ALA A 82 -12.22 -3.83 0.55
N LEU A 83 -12.30 -2.51 0.40
CA LEU A 83 -11.88 -1.82 -0.81
C LEU A 83 -10.38 -2.02 -1.06
N HIS A 84 -9.54 -1.87 -0.02
CA HIS A 84 -8.10 -2.11 -0.14
C HIS A 84 -7.78 -3.54 -0.59
N HIS A 85 -8.52 -4.54 -0.09
CA HIS A 85 -8.35 -5.93 -0.49
C HIS A 85 -8.61 -6.15 -1.99
N VAL A 86 -9.51 -5.37 -2.60
CA VAL A 86 -9.80 -5.43 -4.05
C VAL A 86 -8.83 -4.55 -4.84
N VAL A 87 -8.56 -3.35 -4.37
CA VAL A 87 -7.71 -2.37 -5.07
C VAL A 87 -6.27 -2.86 -5.16
N THR A 88 -5.72 -3.46 -4.12
CA THR A 88 -4.35 -3.97 -4.12
C THR A 88 -4.07 -4.96 -5.27
N PRO A 89 -4.79 -6.09 -5.41
CA PRO A 89 -4.57 -7.01 -6.52
C PRO A 89 -4.90 -6.39 -7.88
N VAL A 90 -5.90 -5.50 -7.97
CA VAL A 90 -6.22 -4.80 -9.23
C VAL A 90 -5.05 -3.91 -9.68
N VAL A 91 -4.48 -3.11 -8.76
CA VAL A 91 -3.34 -2.24 -9.06
C VAL A 91 -2.10 -3.06 -9.37
N MET A 92 -1.84 -4.15 -8.61
CA MET A 92 -0.74 -5.07 -8.92
C MET A 92 -0.90 -5.73 -10.29
N GLY A 93 -2.12 -6.16 -10.63
CA GLY A 93 -2.44 -6.70 -11.96
C GLY A 93 -2.23 -5.67 -13.06
N LEU A 94 -2.71 -4.44 -12.86
CA LEU A 94 -2.50 -3.35 -13.81
C LEU A 94 -1.01 -3.07 -14.02
N LEU A 95 -0.23 -2.99 -12.94
CA LEU A 95 1.22 -2.79 -13.02
C LEU A 95 1.90 -3.94 -13.79
N PHE A 96 1.48 -5.18 -13.55
CA PHE A 96 1.98 -6.33 -14.29
C PHE A 96 1.67 -6.23 -15.80
N PHE A 97 0.44 -5.90 -16.18
CA PHE A 97 0.06 -5.86 -17.59
C PHE A 97 0.53 -4.60 -18.33
N VAL A 98 0.66 -3.47 -17.64
CA VAL A 98 1.06 -2.18 -18.25
C VAL A 98 2.58 -1.98 -18.23
N THR A 99 3.28 -2.58 -17.28
CA THR A 99 4.74 -2.40 -17.14
C THR A 99 5.49 -3.69 -17.41
N VAL A 100 5.25 -4.74 -16.63
CA VAL A 100 6.07 -5.97 -16.69
C VAL A 100 5.88 -6.72 -18.02
N THR A 101 4.63 -6.89 -18.43
CA THR A 101 4.26 -7.62 -19.66
C THR A 101 4.83 -6.98 -20.92
N PRO A 102 4.68 -5.66 -21.17
CA PRO A 102 5.25 -5.04 -22.35
C PRO A 102 6.78 -5.05 -22.33
N ILE A 103 7.41 -4.88 -21.16
CA ILE A 103 8.87 -5.03 -21.06
C ILE A 103 9.29 -6.44 -21.50
N GLY A 104 8.61 -7.49 -21.01
CA GLY A 104 8.87 -8.87 -21.41
C GLY A 104 8.64 -9.11 -22.91
N LEU A 105 7.57 -8.54 -23.48
CA LEU A 105 7.29 -8.61 -24.91
C LEU A 105 8.37 -7.92 -25.75
N ILE A 106 8.82 -6.73 -25.35
CA ILE A 106 9.91 -6.00 -26.01
C ILE A 106 11.20 -6.81 -25.95
N MET A 107 11.54 -7.38 -24.79
CA MET A 107 12.72 -8.22 -24.63
C MET A 107 12.66 -9.46 -25.53
N ARG A 108 11.49 -10.10 -25.62
CA ARG A 108 11.26 -11.26 -26.49
C ARG A 108 11.38 -10.89 -27.97
N ALA A 109 10.83 -9.75 -28.37
CA ALA A 109 10.97 -9.22 -29.73
C ALA A 109 12.43 -8.85 -30.07
N ALA A 110 13.17 -8.33 -29.09
CA ALA A 110 14.60 -8.04 -29.21
C ALA A 110 15.50 -9.29 -29.14
N GLY A 111 14.92 -10.49 -29.04
CA GLY A 111 15.66 -11.75 -28.96
C GLY A 111 16.40 -11.99 -27.64
N LYS A 112 16.15 -11.17 -26.62
CA LYS A 112 16.80 -11.30 -25.31
C LYS A 112 16.06 -12.34 -24.47
N ASP A 113 16.76 -13.41 -24.12
CA ASP A 113 16.27 -14.46 -23.21
C ASP A 113 17.12 -14.47 -21.93
N PRO A 114 16.86 -13.56 -20.97
CA PRO A 114 17.66 -13.45 -19.75
C PRO A 114 17.57 -14.70 -18.86
N LEU A 115 16.46 -15.43 -18.97
CA LEU A 115 16.18 -16.61 -18.18
C LEU A 115 16.58 -17.91 -18.91
N ARG A 116 17.08 -17.82 -20.15
CA ARG A 116 17.46 -18.96 -20.99
C ARG A 116 16.36 -20.03 -21.03
N LEU A 117 15.11 -19.60 -21.24
CA LEU A 117 13.94 -20.48 -21.24
C LEU A 117 13.93 -21.47 -22.41
N LYS A 118 14.63 -21.16 -23.50
CA LYS A 118 14.74 -22.08 -24.64
C LYS A 118 15.50 -23.34 -24.24
N ARG A 119 14.86 -24.48 -24.40
CA ARG A 119 15.46 -25.80 -24.18
C ARG A 119 16.40 -26.12 -25.36
N ASP A 120 17.64 -26.41 -25.03
CA ASP A 120 18.68 -26.91 -25.93
C ASP A 120 18.86 -28.41 -25.71
N ASP A 121 18.37 -29.22 -26.65
CA ASP A 121 18.45 -30.68 -26.56
C ASP A 121 19.88 -31.21 -26.83
N ALA A 122 20.79 -30.38 -27.36
CA ALA A 122 22.20 -30.72 -27.54
C ALA A 122 23.07 -30.37 -26.34
N ALA A 123 22.53 -29.65 -25.35
CA ALA A 123 23.28 -29.23 -24.16
C ALA A 123 23.53 -30.42 -23.21
N ALA A 124 24.79 -30.69 -22.91
CA ALA A 124 25.18 -31.71 -21.93
C ALA A 124 24.73 -31.38 -20.49
N SER A 125 24.60 -30.10 -20.16
CA SER A 125 24.08 -29.62 -18.87
C SER A 125 23.67 -28.14 -18.96
N TYR A 126 22.59 -27.77 -18.28
CA TYR A 126 22.14 -26.37 -18.13
C TYR A 126 22.83 -25.65 -16.96
N TRP A 127 23.73 -26.33 -16.25
CA TRP A 127 24.44 -25.75 -15.11
C TRP A 127 25.32 -24.58 -15.55
N ILE A 128 25.05 -23.40 -15.00
CA ILE A 128 25.86 -22.20 -15.26
C ILE A 128 27.05 -22.23 -14.31
N LEU A 129 28.22 -22.61 -14.83
CA LEU A 129 29.47 -22.55 -14.09
C LEU A 129 29.81 -21.07 -13.79
N ARG A 130 29.92 -20.73 -12.50
CA ARG A 130 30.26 -19.36 -12.08
C ARG A 130 31.78 -19.19 -12.03
N GLN A 131 32.28 -18.18 -12.73
CA GLN A 131 33.69 -17.76 -12.67
C GLN A 131 33.73 -16.24 -12.39
N PRO A 132 34.35 -15.79 -11.29
CA PRO A 132 35.03 -16.60 -10.27
C PRO A 132 34.07 -17.50 -9.46
N PRO A 133 34.58 -18.56 -8.82
CA PRO A 133 33.79 -19.35 -7.87
C PRO A 133 33.12 -18.42 -6.86
N GLY A 134 31.94 -18.80 -6.36
CA GLY A 134 31.22 -18.02 -5.35
C GLY A 134 32.11 -17.61 -4.16
N PRO A 135 31.69 -16.61 -3.37
CA PRO A 135 32.51 -16.08 -2.29
C PRO A 135 33.00 -17.21 -1.36
N ALA A 136 34.24 -17.07 -0.86
CA ALA A 136 34.89 -18.10 -0.06
C ALA A 136 33.97 -18.58 1.08
N PRO A 137 33.96 -19.88 1.43
CA PRO A 137 33.08 -20.43 2.48
C PRO A 137 33.14 -19.62 3.79
N ASP A 138 34.32 -19.09 4.12
CA ASP A 138 34.57 -18.28 5.33
C ASP A 138 33.92 -16.88 5.30
N SER A 139 33.35 -16.45 4.17
CA SER A 139 32.61 -15.18 4.03
C SER A 139 31.26 -15.21 4.74
N MET A 140 30.69 -16.39 4.99
CA MET A 140 29.39 -16.54 5.66
C MET A 140 29.57 -16.61 7.18
N ARG A 141 29.79 -15.46 7.83
CA ARG A 141 30.04 -15.35 9.28
C ARG A 141 28.90 -15.86 10.20
N ARG A 142 27.69 -16.07 9.67
CA ARG A 142 26.49 -16.49 10.43
C ARG A 142 25.59 -17.34 9.55
N GLN A 143 26.00 -18.60 9.32
CA GLN A 143 25.24 -19.52 8.48
C GLN A 143 24.15 -20.29 9.25
N PHE A 144 24.14 -20.20 10.57
CA PHE A 144 23.15 -20.80 11.47
C PHE A 144 22.74 -19.81 12.55
#